data_AF-A0A1I7YA42-F1
#
_entry.id   AF-A0A1I7YA42-F1
#
_cell.length_a   1.000
_cell.length_b   1.000
_cell.length_c   1.000
_cell.angle_alpha   90.00
_cell.angle_beta   90.00
_cell.angle_gamma   90.00
#
_symmetry.space_group_name_H-M   'P 1'
#
loop_
_entity.id
_entity.type
_entity.pdbx_description
1 polymer ?
#
loop_
_entity_poly.entity_id
_entity_poly.type
_entity_poly.pdbx_seq_one_letter_code
_entity_poly.pdbx_strand_id
1 'polypeptide(L)'
;MARSICGENEILSDGSQWEHTCELEIIDENFKAPAGKCICIEGLVRDSNSTCVTRIECEKQMCEPLREKPFETLEESSSSESFENKEFPQCREGETCAVIRMKVLGNTTVPATADRWTFAAGCY
;
A
#
# COMPACT_ATOMS: atom_id res chain seq x y z
N MET A 1 11.39 31.24 -13.56
CA MET A 1 10.47 30.18 -13.10
C MET A 1 11.13 29.49 -11.93
N ALA A 2 10.60 29.62 -10.71
CA ALA A 2 11.15 28.94 -9.55
C ALA A 2 10.96 27.43 -9.75
N ARG A 3 12.04 26.65 -9.72
CA ARG A 3 11.93 25.18 -9.66
C ARG A 3 11.19 24.85 -8.38
N SER A 4 10.10 24.08 -8.48
CA SER A 4 9.50 23.45 -7.30
C SER A 4 10.61 22.69 -6.57
N ILE A 5 10.71 22.86 -5.25
CA ILE A 5 11.69 22.14 -4.42
C ILE A 5 11.31 20.64 -4.37
N CYS A 6 10.03 20.34 -4.55
CA CYS A 6 9.48 18.99 -4.55
C CYS A 6 9.27 18.46 -5.97
N GLY A 7 9.16 17.13 -6.08
CA GLY A 7 8.95 16.42 -7.33
C GLY A 7 7.59 16.69 -7.95
N GLU A 8 7.31 15.99 -9.05
CA GLU A 8 5.99 16.03 -9.68
C GLU A 8 4.94 15.46 -8.70
N ASN A 9 3.78 16.12 -8.63
CA ASN A 9 2.67 15.76 -7.76
C ASN A 9 2.96 15.82 -6.24
N GLU A 10 3.99 16.58 -5.86
CA GLU A 10 4.36 16.81 -4.47
C GLU A 10 4.23 18.28 -4.07
N ILE A 11 3.99 18.51 -2.78
CA ILE A 11 4.00 19.83 -2.15
C ILE A 11 4.96 19.82 -0.96
N LEU A 12 5.48 21.00 -0.64
CA LEU A 12 6.24 21.21 0.59
C LEU A 12 5.26 21.30 1.75
N SER A 13 5.37 20.37 2.71
CA SER A 13 4.51 20.36 3.89
C SER A 13 4.74 21.59 4.77
N ASP A 14 3.66 22.13 5.34
CA ASP A 14 3.69 23.22 6.33
C ASP A 14 3.68 22.71 7.78
N GLY A 15 3.72 21.39 7.99
CA GLY A 15 3.62 20.79 9.31
C GLY A 15 2.19 20.40 9.74
N SER A 16 1.17 20.71 8.93
CA SER A 16 -0.23 20.42 9.25
C SER A 16 -0.81 19.24 8.47
N GLN A 17 -0.16 18.81 7.40
CA GLN A 17 -0.63 17.72 6.54
C GLN A 17 -0.07 16.36 6.95
N TRP A 18 -0.67 15.29 6.42
CA TRP A 18 -0.24 13.91 6.58
C TRP A 18 0.25 13.36 5.25
N GLU A 19 1.25 12.48 5.30
CA GLU A 19 1.64 11.69 4.15
C GLU A 19 0.87 10.36 4.18
N HIS A 20 0.33 9.96 3.03
CA HIS A 20 -0.35 8.68 2.86
C HIS A 20 0.40 7.82 1.86
N THR A 21 0.34 6.50 2.06
CA THR A 21 1.03 5.52 1.21
C THR A 21 0.03 4.52 0.63
N CYS A 22 0.44 3.68 -0.33
CA CYS A 22 -0.39 2.59 -0.82
C CYS A 22 -0.91 1.69 0.31
N GLU A 23 -0.07 1.39 1.30
CA GLU A 23 -0.34 0.40 2.34
C GLU A 23 -0.97 0.99 3.60
N LEU A 24 -0.88 2.31 3.78
CA LEU A 24 -1.16 2.96 5.06
C LEU A 24 -1.69 4.39 4.91
N GLU A 25 -2.80 4.67 5.61
CA GLU A 25 -3.30 6.02 5.91
C GLU A 25 -3.29 6.22 7.43
N ILE A 26 -2.66 7.29 7.91
CA ILE A 26 -2.70 7.69 9.31
C ILE A 26 -3.06 9.18 9.36
N ILE A 27 -4.18 9.47 10.01
CA ILE A 27 -4.61 10.83 10.34
C ILE A 27 -4.57 10.95 11.87
N ASP A 28 -3.45 11.46 12.37
CA ASP A 28 -3.17 11.63 13.80
C ASP A 28 -2.20 12.81 14.00
N GLU A 29 -2.44 13.64 15.01
CA GLU A 29 -1.61 14.83 15.29
C GLU A 29 -0.11 14.51 15.46
N ASN A 30 0.23 13.32 15.96
CA ASN A 30 1.63 12.90 16.17
C ASN A 30 2.30 12.39 14.88
N PHE A 31 1.53 12.18 13.81
CA PHE A 31 1.99 11.61 12.54
C PHE A 31 1.92 12.60 11.37
N LYS A 32 1.74 13.89 11.68
CA LYS A 32 1.85 14.96 10.69
C LYS A 32 3.24 14.96 10.07
N ALA A 33 3.29 15.25 8.77
CA ALA A 33 4.54 15.43 8.06
C ALA A 33 5.27 16.66 8.62
N PRO A 34 6.60 16.57 8.86
CA PRO A 34 7.37 17.74 9.29
C PRO A 34 7.32 18.87 8.26
N ALA A 35 7.29 20.12 8.74
CA ALA A 35 7.38 21.28 7.87
C ALA A 35 8.67 21.22 7.02
N GLY A 36 8.56 21.53 5.73
CA GLY A 36 9.68 21.45 4.78
C GLY A 36 9.91 20.07 4.17
N LYS A 37 9.12 19.04 4.53
CA LYS A 37 9.16 17.73 3.86
C LYS A 37 8.31 17.76 2.59
N CYS A 38 8.80 17.18 1.51
CA CYS A 38 7.98 16.94 0.31
C CYS A 38 7.03 15.77 0.57
N ILE A 39 5.74 16.02 0.38
CA ILE A 39 4.64 15.08 0.57
C ILE A 39 3.77 15.06 -0.68
N CYS A 40 3.00 13.99 -0.87
CA CYS A 40 2.06 13.94 -1.97
C CYS A 40 0.97 15.00 -1.82
N ILE A 41 0.53 15.57 -2.95
CA ILE A 41 -0.65 16.44 -2.98
C ILE A 41 -1.86 15.68 -2.42
N GLU A 42 -2.77 16.41 -1.76
CA GLU A 42 -4.02 15.86 -1.26
C GLU A 42 -4.76 15.03 -2.32
N GLY A 43 -5.17 13.81 -1.95
CA GLY A 43 -5.81 12.85 -2.85
C GLY A 43 -4.84 11.90 -3.57
N LEU A 44 -3.54 12.14 -3.51
CA LEU A 44 -2.51 11.22 -3.96
C LEU A 44 -1.83 10.52 -2.78
N VAL A 45 -1.20 9.39 -3.08
CA VAL A 45 -0.57 8.50 -2.12
C VAL A 45 0.78 8.07 -2.68
N ARG A 46 1.75 7.84 -1.79
CA ARG A 46 3.08 7.39 -2.19
C ARG A 46 3.11 5.88 -2.40
N ASP A 47 3.56 5.47 -3.57
CA ASP A 47 3.81 4.05 -3.88
C ASP A 47 5.17 3.55 -3.38
N SER A 48 5.41 2.25 -3.55
CA SER A 48 6.67 1.59 -3.19
C SER A 48 7.87 2.12 -4.00
N ASN A 49 7.62 2.71 -5.18
CA ASN A 49 8.62 3.36 -6.02
C ASN A 49 8.86 4.83 -5.62
N SER A 50 8.33 5.27 -4.47
CA SER A 50 8.43 6.64 -3.96
C SER A 50 7.76 7.69 -4.86
N THR A 51 6.81 7.30 -5.70
CA THR A 51 6.07 8.18 -6.61
C THR A 51 4.68 8.47 -6.06
N CYS A 52 4.22 9.73 -6.20
CA CYS A 52 2.86 10.11 -5.83
C CYS A 52 1.88 9.72 -6.93
N VAL A 53 1.02 8.75 -6.64
CA VAL A 53 0.05 8.17 -7.55
C VAL A 53 -1.37 8.24 -6.97
N THR A 54 -2.38 7.96 -7.78
CA THR A 54 -3.76 7.88 -7.28
C THR A 54 -3.95 6.60 -6.45
N ARG A 55 -4.92 6.58 -5.52
CA ARG A 55 -5.27 5.36 -4.78
C ARG A 55 -5.62 4.19 -5.71
N ILE A 56 -6.33 4.45 -6.80
CA ILE A 56 -6.68 3.44 -7.82
C ILE A 56 -5.42 2.83 -8.44
N GLU A 57 -4.40 3.64 -8.69
CA GLU A 57 -3.14 3.14 -9.25
C GLU A 57 -2.37 2.30 -8.23
N CYS A 58 -2.32 2.72 -6.96
CA CYS A 58 -1.81 1.88 -5.88
C CYS A 58 -2.53 0.53 -5.81
N GLU A 59 -3.86 0.51 -5.90
CA GLU A 59 -4.63 -0.74 -5.82
C GLU A 59 -4.27 -1.71 -6.95
N LYS A 60 -4.05 -1.19 -8.17
CA LYS A 60 -3.54 -2.02 -9.27
C LYS A 60 -2.16 -2.57 -8.97
N GLN A 61 -1.22 -1.72 -8.58
CA GLN A 61 0.16 -2.12 -8.27
C GLN A 61 0.22 -3.16 -7.13
N MET A 62 -0.66 -3.05 -6.13
CA MET A 62 -0.75 -4.05 -5.05
C MET A 62 -1.31 -5.39 -5.55
N CYS A 63 -2.17 -5.37 -6.55
CA CYS A 63 -2.74 -6.57 -7.17
C CYS A 63 -1.87 -7.20 -8.26
N GLU A 64 -0.99 -6.45 -8.92
CA GLU A 64 -0.12 -6.94 -10.00
C GLU A 64 0.71 -8.17 -9.60
N PRO A 65 1.41 -8.19 -8.45
CA PRO A 65 2.15 -9.37 -7.99
C PRO A 65 1.28 -10.61 -7.79
N LEU A 66 -0.02 -10.44 -7.47
CA LEU A 66 -0.97 -11.54 -7.30
C LEU A 66 -1.53 -12.05 -8.64
N ARG A 67 -1.46 -11.24 -9.70
CA ARG A 67 -1.94 -11.56 -11.07
C ARG A 67 -0.84 -12.09 -11.98
N GLU A 68 0.39 -11.63 -11.82
CA GLU A 68 1.48 -11.89 -12.77
C GLU A 68 2.20 -13.21 -12.57
N LYS A 69 2.05 -13.88 -11.41
CA LYS A 69 2.60 -15.21 -11.26
C LYS A 69 1.53 -16.25 -11.61
N PRO A 70 1.72 -17.02 -12.70
CA PRO A 70 0.87 -18.17 -12.96
C PRO A 70 1.12 -19.22 -11.88
N PHE A 71 0.08 -20.01 -11.56
CA PHE A 71 0.30 -21.37 -11.07
C PHE A 71 1.32 -22.02 -12.00
N GLU A 72 2.57 -22.21 -11.56
CA GLU A 72 3.39 -23.25 -12.16
C GLU A 72 2.64 -24.55 -11.86
N THR A 73 1.90 -25.04 -12.86
CA THR A 73 1.53 -26.44 -12.92
C THR A 73 2.83 -27.22 -12.89
N LEU A 74 3.21 -27.69 -11.70
CA LEU A 74 4.25 -28.69 -11.54
C LEU A 74 3.86 -29.85 -12.46
N GLU A 75 4.61 -30.03 -13.53
CA GLU A 75 4.57 -31.25 -14.32
C GLU A 75 4.76 -32.44 -13.38
N GLU A 76 3.88 -33.43 -13.53
CA GLU A 76 3.89 -34.69 -12.81
C GLU A 76 5.29 -35.29 -12.70
N SER A 77 5.88 -35.23 -11.51
CA SER A 77 6.98 -36.12 -11.15
C SER A 77 6.98 -36.41 -9.66
N SER A 78 6.13 -37.38 -9.30
CA SER A 78 6.42 -38.43 -8.31
C SER A 78 7.46 -38.11 -7.22
N SER A 79 7.05 -37.38 -6.19
CA SER A 79 7.42 -37.70 -4.80
C SER A 79 6.69 -36.74 -3.87
N SER A 80 5.95 -37.32 -2.95
CA SER A 80 5.21 -36.69 -1.87
C SER A 80 6.12 -35.88 -0.95
N GLU A 81 6.28 -34.59 -1.23
CA GLU A 81 6.54 -33.55 -0.23
C GLU A 81 5.73 -32.32 -0.62
N SER A 82 4.65 -32.06 0.11
CA SER A 82 3.85 -30.84 0.00
C SER A 82 4.71 -29.65 0.44
N PHE A 83 5.50 -29.10 -0.48
CA PHE A 83 6.16 -27.81 -0.28
C PHE A 83 5.10 -26.71 -0.42
N GLU A 84 4.35 -26.48 0.66
CA GLU A 84 3.64 -25.23 0.87
C GLU A 84 4.68 -24.10 0.97
N ASN A 85 4.87 -23.35 -0.11
CA ASN A 85 5.62 -22.10 -0.03
C ASN A 85 4.76 -21.08 0.74
N LYS A 86 5.11 -20.87 2.01
CA LYS A 86 4.24 -20.32 3.06
C LYS A 86 4.04 -18.80 3.03
N GLU A 87 4.41 -18.10 1.96
CA GLU A 87 4.35 -16.63 1.94
C GLU A 87 3.49 -15.97 0.85
N PHE A 88 3.03 -16.62 -0.22
CA PHE A 88 2.18 -15.93 -1.21
C PHE A 88 1.20 -16.84 -1.96
N PRO A 89 -0.12 -16.83 -1.65
CA PRO A 89 -1.14 -17.47 -2.47
C PRO A 89 -1.43 -16.58 -3.69
N GLN A 90 -1.04 -17.04 -4.86
CA GLN A 90 -1.42 -16.42 -6.13
C GLN A 90 -2.86 -16.78 -6.42
N CYS A 91 -3.64 -15.80 -6.88
CA CYS A 91 -5.07 -15.98 -7.10
C CYS A 91 -5.33 -17.21 -7.96
N ARG A 92 -6.27 -18.07 -7.56
CA ARG A 92 -6.69 -19.23 -8.36
C ARG A 92 -7.39 -18.76 -9.64
N GLU A 93 -7.44 -19.63 -10.64
CA GLU A 93 -8.21 -19.37 -11.85
C GLU A 93 -9.68 -19.10 -11.48
N GLY A 94 -10.16 -17.90 -11.81
CA GLY A 94 -11.51 -17.42 -11.47
C GLY A 94 -11.62 -16.56 -10.21
N GLU A 95 -10.56 -16.45 -9.40
CA GLU A 95 -10.52 -15.49 -8.29
C GLU A 95 -10.24 -14.08 -8.80
N THR A 96 -10.76 -13.09 -8.07
CA THR A 96 -10.52 -11.68 -8.35
C THR A 96 -9.64 -11.06 -7.27
N CYS A 97 -8.67 -10.22 -7.65
CA CYS A 97 -7.91 -9.46 -6.68
C CYS A 97 -8.72 -8.23 -6.23
N ALA A 98 -8.79 -8.02 -4.91
CA ALA A 98 -9.25 -6.78 -4.32
C ALA A 98 -8.27 -6.28 -3.26
N VAL A 99 -8.31 -4.97 -3.03
CA VAL A 99 -7.65 -4.34 -1.90
C VAL A 99 -8.64 -4.14 -0.77
N ILE A 100 -8.35 -4.72 0.37
CA ILE A 100 -9.16 -4.62 1.57
C ILE A 100 -8.62 -3.48 2.41
N ARG A 101 -9.48 -2.50 2.71
CA ARG A 101 -9.21 -1.42 3.66
C ARG A 101 -9.59 -1.87 5.07
N MET A 102 -8.59 -2.01 5.95
CA MET A 102 -8.75 -2.49 7.31
C MET A 102 -8.48 -1.38 8.31
N LYS A 103 -9.40 -1.16 9.25
CA LYS A 103 -9.20 -0.19 10.34
C LYS A 103 -8.18 -0.74 11.33
N VAL A 104 -7.11 0.01 11.59
CA VAL A 104 -6.15 -0.35 12.63
C VAL A 104 -6.66 0.19 13.95
N LEU A 105 -7.04 -0.72 14.87
CA LEU A 105 -7.46 -0.34 16.22
C LEU A 105 -6.23 0.08 17.05
N GLY A 106 -6.37 1.16 17.83
CA GLY A 106 -5.32 1.66 18.70
C GLY A 106 -4.85 0.60 19.71
N ASN A 107 -3.58 0.66 20.11
CA ASN A 107 -2.98 -0.18 21.14
C ASN A 107 -2.53 0.67 22.34
N THR A 108 -1.87 0.07 23.34
CA THR A 108 -1.40 0.79 24.54
C THR A 108 -0.40 1.93 24.26
N THR A 109 0.22 1.98 23.08
CA THR A 109 1.17 3.03 22.68
C THR A 109 0.55 4.12 21.80
N VAL A 110 -0.69 3.95 21.33
CA VAL A 110 -1.34 4.85 20.38
C VAL A 110 -2.82 5.05 20.75
N PRO A 111 -3.28 6.29 20.97
CA PRO A 111 -4.67 6.54 21.36
C PRO A 111 -5.65 6.05 20.29
N ALA A 112 -6.76 5.44 20.75
CA ALA A 112 -7.81 4.89 19.90
C ALA A 112 -8.56 5.93 19.03
N THR A 113 -8.24 7.22 19.18
CA THR A 113 -8.79 8.34 18.43
C THR A 113 -8.11 8.59 17.09
N ALA A 114 -7.00 7.91 16.80
CA ALA A 114 -6.30 8.03 15.52
C ALA A 114 -7.10 7.32 14.40
N ASP A 115 -7.39 8.02 13.31
CA ASP A 115 -7.96 7.39 12.13
C ASP A 115 -6.85 6.75 11.29
N ARG A 116 -6.73 5.42 11.44
CA ARG A 116 -5.69 4.62 10.82
C ARG A 116 -6.27 3.50 10.00
N TRP A 117 -5.78 3.38 8.78
CA TRP A 117 -6.19 2.36 7.84
C TRP A 117 -4.98 1.71 7.23
N THR A 118 -4.98 0.38 7.18
CA THR A 118 -4.04 -0.38 6.38
C THR A 118 -4.77 -0.98 5.18
N PHE A 119 -4.05 -1.12 4.09
CA PHE A 119 -4.55 -1.66 2.83
C PHE A 119 -3.76 -2.92 2.53
N ALA A 120 -4.45 -3.99 2.18
CA ALA A 120 -3.83 -5.23 1.77
C ALA A 120 -4.55 -5.78 0.55
N ALA A 121 -3.79 -6.21 -0.46
CA ALA A 121 -4.35 -6.94 -1.59
C ALA A 121 -4.54 -8.41 -1.24
N GLY A 122 -5.64 -8.98 -1.71
CA GLY A 122 -5.97 -10.38 -1.55
C GLY A 122 -6.88 -10.88 -2.66
N CYS A 123 -6.83 -12.20 -2.88
CA CYS A 123 -7.69 -12.91 -3.81
C CYS A 123 -8.95 -13.38 -3.09
N TYR A 124 -10.09 -13.37 -3.77
CA TYR A 124 -11.37 -13.86 -3.26
C TYR A 124 -12.24 -14.46 -4.37
#